data_AF-A0A9P8KR08-F1
#
_entry.id   AF-A0A9P8KR08-F1
#
_cell.length_a   1.000
_cell.length_b   1.000
_cell.length_c   1.000
_cell.angle_alpha   90.00
_cell.angle_beta   90.00
_cell.angle_gamma   90.00
#
_symmetry.space_group_name_H-M   'P 1'
#
loop_
_entity.id
_entity.type
_entity.pdbx_description
1 polymer ?
#
loop_
_entity_poly.entity_id
_entity_poly.type
_entity_poly.pdbx_seq_one_letter_code
_entity_poly.pdbx_strand_id
1 'polypeptide(L)'
;MYAATIRHHDGEFFVICQYLNAPEGNIGVIFKSSDPYSNVAWSDPVRFKPSNIDPDLFWDNDGKVYSVMAGITLQEIDLGTGDLSQPPLSVWNGTGGTYPEGPHLYKKDDWYYLMIAEGATLITLSSLLEARTTISRLSAMETSSKTKRAIGGECASPHVLVQTGASILWDERRYSSQQRGTRMNGQYCNA
;
A
#
# COMPACT_ATOMS: atom_id res chain seq x y z
N MET A 1 -0.76 10.07 16.14
CA MET A 1 -0.60 9.99 14.68
C MET A 1 0.35 8.86 14.38
N TYR A 2 0.00 7.98 13.45
CA TYR A 2 0.80 6.82 13.02
C TYR A 2 1.07 6.93 11.51
N ALA A 3 1.51 5.83 10.87
CA ALA A 3 1.98 5.78 9.48
C ALA A 3 1.22 6.74 8.57
N ALA A 4 1.96 7.69 8.02
CA ALA A 4 1.44 8.72 7.13
C ALA A 4 2.01 8.47 5.73
N THR A 5 1.15 8.60 4.73
CA THR A 5 1.55 8.52 3.32
C THR A 5 1.24 9.84 2.64
N ILE A 6 2.20 10.32 1.83
CA ILE A 6 2.00 11.44 0.93
C ILE A 6 1.93 10.93 -0.51
N ARG A 7 0.93 11.40 -1.26
CA ARG A 7 0.73 11.11 -2.67
C ARG A 7 0.56 12.42 -3.44
N HIS A 8 0.97 12.44 -4.70
CA HIS A 8 0.70 13.56 -5.60
C HIS A 8 -0.16 13.05 -6.76
N HIS A 9 -1.29 13.71 -7.01
CA HIS A 9 -2.23 13.34 -8.04
C HIS A 9 -2.89 14.62 -8.60
N ASP A 10 -2.93 14.75 -9.92
CA ASP A 10 -3.58 15.86 -10.64
C ASP A 10 -3.22 17.28 -10.13
N GLY A 11 -1.96 17.48 -9.74
CA GLY A 11 -1.44 18.78 -9.28
C GLY A 11 -1.69 19.07 -7.80
N GLU A 12 -2.26 18.12 -7.05
CA GLU A 12 -2.48 18.21 -5.61
C GLU A 12 -1.68 17.15 -4.85
N PHE A 13 -1.22 17.53 -3.66
CA PHE A 13 -0.62 16.66 -2.67
C PHE A 13 -1.70 16.20 -1.69
N PHE A 14 -1.70 14.91 -1.39
CA PHE A 14 -2.61 14.28 -0.45
C PHE A 14 -1.78 13.66 0.66
N VAL A 15 -2.09 13.97 1.91
CA VAL A 15 -1.52 13.29 3.08
C VAL A 15 -2.64 12.50 3.74
N ILE A 16 -2.48 11.19 3.79
CA ILE A 16 -3.37 10.30 4.52
C ILE A 16 -2.63 9.72 5.73
N CYS A 17 -3.24 9.77 6.91
CA CYS A 17 -2.70 9.16 8.11
C CYS A 17 -3.82 8.82 9.09
N GLN A 18 -3.44 8.32 10.26
CA GLN A 18 -4.40 7.92 11.29
C GLN A 18 -3.96 8.31 12.70
N TYR A 19 -4.95 8.58 13.54
CA TYR A 19 -4.82 8.71 14.98
C TYR A 19 -5.39 7.45 15.63
N LEU A 20 -4.51 6.63 16.20
CA LEU A 20 -4.94 5.48 16.99
C LEU A 20 -5.26 5.92 18.42
N ASN A 21 -6.19 5.21 19.05
CA ASN A 21 -6.59 5.41 20.44
C ASN A 21 -7.12 6.83 20.75
N ALA A 22 -7.78 7.48 19.80
CA ALA A 22 -8.53 8.70 20.10
C ALA A 22 -9.78 8.36 20.93
N PRO A 23 -10.40 9.33 21.64
CA PRO A 23 -11.58 9.09 22.46
C PRO A 23 -12.74 8.39 21.71
N GLU A 24 -12.91 8.72 20.43
CA GLU A 24 -13.91 8.12 19.53
C GLU A 24 -13.43 6.86 18.78
N GLY A 25 -12.25 6.33 19.10
CA GLY A 25 -11.62 5.18 18.43
C GLY A 25 -10.54 5.59 17.43
N ASN A 26 -10.19 4.70 16.51
CA ASN A 26 -9.23 5.04 15.45
C ASN A 26 -9.87 6.01 14.46
N ILE A 27 -9.15 7.09 14.11
CA ILE A 27 -9.61 8.12 13.19
C ILE A 27 -8.62 8.22 12.05
N GLY A 28 -9.11 8.07 10.82
CA GLY A 28 -8.36 8.35 9.60
C GLY A 28 -8.55 9.81 9.20
N VAL A 29 -7.50 10.44 8.67
CA VAL A 29 -7.55 11.81 8.16
C VAL A 29 -6.88 11.91 6.81
N ILE A 30 -7.42 12.75 5.94
CA ILE A 30 -6.87 13.10 4.63
C ILE A 30 -6.78 14.61 4.53
N PHE A 31 -5.58 15.12 4.27
CA PHE A 31 -5.32 16.52 3.96
C PHE A 31 -4.96 16.67 2.49
N LYS A 32 -5.31 17.81 1.89
CA LYS A 32 -4.96 18.16 0.51
C LYS A 32 -4.20 19.48 0.49
N SER A 33 -3.26 19.64 -0.42
CA SER A 33 -2.56 20.92 -0.66
C SER A 33 -2.07 21.02 -2.10
N SER A 34 -2.12 22.22 -2.67
CA SER A 34 -1.45 22.52 -3.94
C SER A 34 0.04 22.87 -3.78
N ASP A 35 0.49 23.16 -2.56
CA ASP A 35 1.87 23.45 -2.21
C ASP A 35 2.24 22.79 -0.87
N PRO A 36 3.04 21.71 -0.87
CA PRO A 36 3.35 20.96 0.34
C PRO A 36 4.28 21.74 1.28
N TYR A 37 4.91 22.83 0.82
CA TYR A 37 5.80 23.67 1.62
C TYR A 37 5.08 24.84 2.29
N SER A 38 3.84 25.14 1.89
CA SER A 38 3.03 26.22 2.46
C SER A 38 2.09 25.69 3.53
N ASN A 39 2.25 26.18 4.77
CA ASN A 39 1.40 25.78 5.89
C ASN A 39 -0.07 26.23 5.74
N VAL A 40 -0.34 27.27 4.95
CA VAL A 40 -1.69 27.79 4.70
C VAL A 40 -2.37 27.16 3.49
N ALA A 41 -1.62 26.40 2.68
CA ALA A 41 -2.17 25.72 1.50
C ALA A 41 -2.84 24.38 1.84
N TRP A 42 -2.59 23.84 3.03
CA TRP A 42 -3.22 22.61 3.50
C TRP A 42 -4.68 22.82 3.87
N SER A 43 -5.55 21.92 3.42
CA SER A 43 -6.96 21.89 3.77
C SER A 43 -7.18 21.53 5.24
N ASP A 44 -8.38 21.79 5.74
CA ASP A 44 -8.91 21.04 6.89
C ASP A 44 -8.99 19.54 6.54
N PRO A 45 -8.89 18.63 7.54
CA PRO A 45 -8.88 17.20 7.28
C PRO A 45 -10.28 16.69 6.91
N VAL A 46 -10.34 15.88 5.87
CA VAL A 46 -11.46 14.95 5.67
C VAL A 46 -11.23 13.77 6.60
N ARG A 47 -12.16 13.53 7.53
CA ARG A 47 -12.09 12.42 8.49
C ARG A 47 -12.78 11.19 7.91
N PHE A 48 -12.23 10.02 8.16
CA PHE A 48 -12.87 8.74 7.86
C PHE A 48 -12.74 7.75 9.00
N LYS A 49 -13.59 6.72 9.01
CA LYS A 49 -13.50 5.60 9.95
C LYS A 49 -12.69 4.47 9.31
N PRO A 50 -11.40 4.31 9.64
CA PRO A 50 -10.56 3.30 9.02
C PRO A 50 -11.06 1.89 9.37
N SER A 51 -10.99 0.97 8.40
CA SER A 51 -11.27 -0.44 8.64
C SER A 51 -10.09 -1.17 9.27
N ASN A 52 -8.86 -0.67 9.04
CA ASN A 52 -7.64 -1.13 9.67
C ASN A 52 -6.56 -0.02 9.69
N ILE A 53 -5.37 -0.34 10.20
CA ILE A 53 -4.24 0.58 10.27
C ILE A 53 -3.53 0.78 8.92
N ASP A 54 -2.62 1.75 8.88
CA ASP A 54 -1.71 2.06 7.78
C ASP A 54 -2.42 2.35 6.44
N PRO A 55 -3.27 3.38 6.40
CA PRO A 55 -3.96 3.74 5.18
C PRO A 55 -3.01 4.40 4.17
N ASP A 56 -3.21 4.05 2.91
CA ASP A 56 -2.64 4.72 1.75
C ASP A 56 -3.73 4.96 0.69
N LEU A 57 -3.51 5.88 -0.24
CA LEU A 57 -4.39 6.23 -1.35
C LEU A 57 -3.82 5.76 -2.69
N PHE A 58 -4.70 5.27 -3.55
CA PHE A 58 -4.40 4.84 -4.90
C PHE A 58 -5.49 5.29 -5.88
N TRP A 59 -5.08 6.01 -6.92
CA TRP A 59 -5.96 6.43 -8.02
C TRP A 59 -5.81 5.44 -9.17
N ASP A 60 -6.94 4.97 -9.71
CA ASP A 60 -6.96 4.03 -10.82
C ASP A 60 -7.59 4.66 -12.09
N ASN A 61 -7.39 4.01 -13.23
CA ASN A 61 -7.85 4.48 -14.54
C ASN A 61 -9.38 4.41 -14.70
N ASP A 62 -10.11 3.82 -13.75
CA ASP A 62 -11.57 3.84 -13.71
C ASP A 62 -12.12 5.14 -13.08
N GLY A 63 -11.26 6.09 -12.75
CA GLY A 63 -11.61 7.38 -12.17
C GLY A 63 -11.92 7.32 -10.68
N LYS A 64 -11.68 6.19 -10.03
CA LYS A 64 -11.94 6.00 -8.60
C LYS A 64 -10.66 6.10 -7.77
N VAL A 65 -10.87 6.43 -6.51
CA VAL A 65 -9.81 6.45 -5.49
C VAL A 65 -10.05 5.31 -4.52
N TYR A 66 -8.99 4.60 -4.21
CA TYR A 66 -9.01 3.48 -3.29
C TYR A 66 -8.10 3.75 -2.11
N SER A 67 -8.53 3.34 -0.93
CA SER A 67 -7.66 3.20 0.22
C SER A 67 -7.26 1.73 0.40
N VAL A 68 -5.95 1.50 0.52
CA VAL A 68 -5.39 0.20 0.92
C VAL A 68 -4.92 0.30 2.37
N MET A 69 -5.22 -0.72 3.18
CA MET A 69 -4.91 -0.76 4.62
C MET A 69 -4.35 -2.13 5.03
N ALA A 70 -3.77 -2.21 6.23
CA ALA A 70 -3.21 -3.44 6.81
C ALA A 70 -4.18 -4.63 6.72
N GLY A 71 -3.63 -5.84 6.60
CA GLY A 71 -4.39 -7.00 6.14
C GLY A 71 -4.67 -7.00 4.64
N ILE A 72 -4.04 -6.05 3.90
CA ILE A 72 -4.08 -5.92 2.44
C ILE A 72 -5.52 -5.87 1.94
N THR A 73 -6.30 -5.00 2.58
CA THR A 73 -7.70 -4.75 2.20
C THR A 73 -7.77 -3.49 1.36
N LEU A 74 -8.66 -3.51 0.35
CA LEU A 74 -8.91 -2.39 -0.55
C LEU A 74 -10.37 -1.96 -0.44
N GLN A 75 -10.58 -0.65 -0.32
CA GLN A 75 -11.90 -0.03 -0.31
C GLN A 75 -11.88 1.21 -1.19
N GLU A 76 -12.92 1.45 -1.98
CA GLU A 76 -13.12 2.76 -2.61
C GLU A 76 -13.35 3.79 -1.50
N ILE A 77 -12.75 4.97 -1.66
CA ILE A 77 -12.86 6.07 -0.71
C ILE A 77 -13.34 7.34 -1.42
N ASP A 78 -14.39 7.96 -0.88
CA ASP A 78 -14.80 9.29 -1.30
C ASP A 78 -13.91 10.33 -0.61
N LEU A 79 -13.14 11.10 -1.39
CA LEU A 79 -12.21 12.10 -0.85
C LEU A 79 -12.88 13.39 -0.36
N GLY A 80 -14.19 13.54 -0.52
CA GLY A 80 -14.99 14.64 0.00
C GLY A 80 -15.65 14.29 1.33
N THR A 81 -16.18 13.07 1.46
CA THR A 81 -16.90 12.63 2.66
C THR A 81 -16.07 11.74 3.59
N GLY A 82 -15.06 11.05 3.08
CA GLY A 82 -14.32 10.02 3.81
C GLY A 82 -15.04 8.67 3.84
N ASP A 83 -16.14 8.49 3.11
CA ASP A 83 -16.88 7.23 3.11
C ASP A 83 -16.07 6.13 2.43
N LEU A 84 -16.06 4.94 3.06
CA LEU A 84 -15.41 3.76 2.55
C LEU A 84 -16.43 2.74 2.06
N SER A 85 -16.24 2.21 0.84
CA SER A 85 -17.07 1.14 0.31
C SER A 85 -17.08 -0.08 1.21
N GLN A 86 -18.21 -0.78 1.31
CA GLN A 86 -18.36 -2.02 2.08
C GLN A 86 -18.85 -3.17 1.20
N PRO A 87 -18.42 -4.41 1.47
CA PRO A 87 -17.37 -4.80 2.42
C PRO A 87 -15.95 -4.49 1.90
N PRO A 88 -14.91 -4.47 2.76
CA PRO A 88 -13.53 -4.40 2.30
C PRO A 88 -13.16 -5.59 1.41
N LEU A 89 -12.46 -5.33 0.31
CA LEU A 89 -11.94 -6.38 -0.56
C LEU A 89 -10.58 -6.86 -0.03
N SER A 90 -10.46 -8.12 0.38
CA SER A 90 -9.14 -8.71 0.63
C SER A 90 -8.43 -8.96 -0.71
N VAL A 91 -7.28 -8.33 -0.89
CA VAL A 91 -6.51 -8.36 -2.15
C VAL A 91 -5.46 -9.46 -2.13
N TRP A 92 -4.80 -9.69 -1.00
CA TRP A 92 -3.76 -10.70 -0.83
C TRP A 92 -3.56 -11.04 0.65
N ASN A 93 -3.00 -12.21 0.95
CA ASN A 93 -2.80 -12.68 2.34
C ASN A 93 -1.37 -12.48 2.86
N GLY A 94 -0.53 -11.76 2.12
CA GLY A 94 0.89 -11.62 2.44
C GLY A 94 1.72 -12.85 2.02
N THR A 95 2.98 -12.91 2.47
CA THR A 95 3.89 -14.01 2.15
C THR A 95 3.77 -15.21 3.10
N GLY A 96 2.80 -15.17 4.01
CA GLY A 96 2.69 -16.10 5.14
C GLY A 96 3.48 -15.66 6.38
N GLY A 97 4.05 -14.45 6.35
CA GLY A 97 4.64 -13.78 7.51
C GLY A 97 3.58 -13.26 8.49
N THR A 98 4.03 -12.69 9.61
CA THR A 98 3.14 -12.06 10.58
C THR A 98 2.98 -10.57 10.27
N TYR A 99 1.75 -10.05 10.41
CA TYR A 99 1.41 -8.63 10.28
C TYR A 99 1.73 -8.01 8.91
N PRO A 100 0.99 -8.37 7.83
CA PRO A 100 1.06 -7.65 6.57
C PRO A 100 0.48 -6.24 6.72
N GLU A 101 1.38 -5.27 6.86
CA GLU A 101 1.13 -3.88 7.23
C GLU A 101 1.79 -2.91 6.22
N GLY A 102 1.60 -1.61 6.41
CA GLY A 102 2.15 -0.57 5.54
C GLY A 102 1.95 -0.79 4.04
N PRO A 103 0.74 -1.12 3.55
CA PRO A 103 0.56 -1.41 2.14
C PRO A 103 0.61 -0.14 1.28
N HIS A 104 1.27 -0.25 0.14
CA HIS A 104 1.30 0.78 -0.89
C HIS A 104 1.04 0.17 -2.26
N LEU A 105 0.04 0.69 -2.97
CA LEU A 105 -0.31 0.25 -4.32
C LEU A 105 0.25 1.22 -5.36
N TYR A 106 0.78 0.68 -6.45
CA TYR A 106 1.30 1.43 -7.59
C TYR A 106 0.81 0.78 -8.88
N LYS A 107 0.62 1.59 -9.93
CA LYS A 107 0.31 1.11 -11.27
C LYS A 107 1.42 1.50 -12.24
N LYS A 108 1.92 0.55 -13.01
CA LYS A 108 2.92 0.78 -14.06
C LYS A 108 2.82 -0.29 -15.15
N ASP A 109 2.86 0.15 -16.41
CA ASP A 109 2.85 -0.73 -17.60
C ASP A 109 1.69 -1.77 -17.59
N ASP A 110 0.48 -1.33 -17.26
CA ASP A 110 -0.73 -2.17 -17.08
C ASP A 110 -0.68 -3.18 -15.92
N TRP A 111 0.30 -3.06 -15.04
CA TRP A 111 0.44 -3.88 -13.84
C TRP A 111 0.20 -3.11 -12.56
N TYR A 112 -0.32 -3.82 -11.57
CA TYR A 112 -0.43 -3.34 -10.20
C TYR A 112 0.68 -3.97 -9.36
N TYR A 113 1.42 -3.12 -8.66
CA TYR A 113 2.50 -3.47 -7.76
C TYR A 113 2.06 -3.13 -6.34
N LEU A 114 1.99 -4.16 -5.49
CA LEU A 114 1.70 -4.00 -4.08
C LEU A 114 3.00 -4.13 -3.30
N MET A 115 3.34 -3.09 -2.54
CA MET A 115 4.40 -3.11 -1.55
C MET A 115 3.79 -3.27 -0.16
N ILE A 116 4.33 -4.14 0.69
CA ILE A 116 3.94 -4.26 2.10
C ILE A 116 5.17 -4.37 2.99
N ALA A 117 4.99 -4.15 4.29
CA ALA A 117 5.92 -4.58 5.33
C ALA A 117 5.33 -5.78 6.09
N GLU A 118 6.16 -6.79 6.35
CA GLU A 118 5.81 -7.94 7.20
C GLU A 118 6.89 -8.17 8.27
N GLY A 119 6.50 -8.68 9.43
CA GLY A 119 7.40 -9.03 10.53
C GLY A 119 7.34 -8.11 11.76
N ALA A 120 6.38 -7.17 11.81
CA ALA A 120 6.22 -6.16 12.87
C ALA A 120 7.39 -5.18 13.04
N THR A 121 7.09 -4.01 13.61
CA THR A 121 8.03 -2.90 13.84
C THR A 121 8.88 -3.07 15.12
N LEU A 122 8.76 -4.20 15.83
CA LEU A 122 9.42 -4.38 17.13
C LEU A 122 10.90 -4.71 16.99
N ILE A 123 11.74 -3.87 17.60
CA ILE A 123 13.09 -4.25 18.05
C ILE A 123 12.96 -4.58 19.55
N THR A 124 12.96 -5.86 19.91
CA THR A 124 13.36 -6.26 21.27
C THR A 124 14.81 -6.70 21.23
N LEU A 125 15.58 -6.20 22.20
CA LEU A 125 16.95 -6.58 22.49
C LEU A 125 17.04 -8.13 22.54
N SER A 126 17.66 -8.75 21.53
CA SER A 126 17.88 -10.20 21.31
C SER A 126 16.99 -10.98 20.32
N SER A 127 16.30 -10.34 19.38
CA SER A 127 15.75 -11.06 18.21
C SER A 127 15.69 -10.19 16.97
N LEU A 128 16.49 -10.53 15.95
CA LEU A 128 16.41 -9.98 14.60
C LEU A 128 15.06 -10.39 13.96
N LEU A 129 14.01 -9.59 14.13
CA LEU A 129 12.89 -9.62 13.18
C LEU A 129 13.25 -8.68 12.02
N GLU A 130 13.43 -9.27 10.85
CA GLU A 130 13.60 -8.52 9.60
C GLU A 130 12.23 -8.02 9.16
N ALA A 131 12.00 -6.70 9.19
CA ALA A 131 10.89 -6.11 8.44
C ALA A 131 11.17 -6.37 6.95
N ARG A 132 10.37 -7.25 6.33
CA ARG A 132 10.53 -7.59 4.91
C ARG A 132 9.59 -6.75 4.08
N THR A 133 10.18 -6.02 3.13
CA THR A 133 9.40 -5.36 2.08
C THR A 133 9.19 -6.32 0.93
N THR A 134 7.94 -6.67 0.65
CA THR A 134 7.59 -7.52 -0.49
C THR A 134 6.89 -6.68 -1.54
N ILE A 135 7.39 -6.72 -2.78
CA ILE A 135 6.70 -6.17 -3.95
C ILE A 135 6.14 -7.34 -4.76
N SER A 136 4.82 -7.44 -4.80
CA SER A 136 4.10 -8.45 -5.57
C SER A 136 3.45 -7.83 -6.79
N ARG A 137 3.59 -8.51 -7.94
CA ARG A 137 2.79 -8.24 -9.13
C ARG A 137 1.43 -8.87 -8.92
N LEU A 138 0.38 -8.05 -8.87
CA LEU A 138 -0.99 -8.55 -8.81
C LEU A 138 -1.47 -8.80 -10.24
N SER A 139 -2.05 -9.99 -10.48
CA SER A 139 -2.82 -10.23 -11.70
C SER A 139 -4.00 -9.25 -11.73
N ALA A 140 -4.34 -8.76 -12.92
CA ALA A 140 -5.23 -7.61 -13.12
C ALA A 140 -6.41 -7.57 -12.12
N MET A 141 -6.61 -6.43 -11.45
CA MET A 141 -7.83 -6.19 -10.69
C MET A 141 -8.97 -6.02 -11.70
N GLU A 142 -9.83 -7.03 -11.83
CA GLU A 142 -10.96 -6.95 -12.78
C GLU A 142 -12.00 -5.96 -12.27
N THR A 143 -12.23 -4.90 -13.06
CA THR A 143 -13.32 -3.94 -12.87
C THR A 143 -14.61 -4.52 -13.45
N SER A 144 -15.26 -5.42 -12.72
CA SER A 144 -16.69 -5.69 -12.94
C SER A 144 -17.49 -4.58 -12.26
N SER A 145 -18.51 -4.03 -12.92
CA SER A 145 -19.32 -2.88 -12.50
C SER A 145 -20.02 -3.01 -11.13
N LYS A 146 -19.77 -4.09 -10.39
CA LYS A 146 -20.28 -4.32 -9.04
C LYS A 146 -19.24 -4.79 -8.02
N THR A 147 -18.03 -5.21 -8.38
CA THR A 147 -16.97 -5.60 -7.42
C THR A 147 -15.62 -5.68 -8.13
N LYS A 148 -14.58 -4.97 -7.63
CA LYS A 148 -13.19 -5.27 -8.01
C LYS A 148 -12.80 -6.59 -7.36
N ARG A 149 -12.20 -7.51 -8.11
CA ARG A 149 -11.59 -8.72 -7.53
C ARG A 149 -10.13 -8.77 -7.92
N ALA A 150 -9.24 -8.88 -6.94
CA ALA A 150 -7.84 -9.19 -7.19
C ALA A 150 -7.75 -10.65 -7.64
N ILE A 151 -7.16 -10.87 -8.81
CA ILE A 151 -6.77 -12.21 -9.24
C ILE A 151 -5.42 -12.47 -8.58
N GLY A 152 -5.26 -13.61 -7.90
CA GLY A 152 -4.09 -13.90 -7.07
C GLY A 152 -2.75 -13.53 -7.73
N GLY A 153 -1.82 -13.01 -6.92
CA GLY A 153 -0.47 -12.70 -7.36
C GLY A 153 0.34 -13.98 -7.56
N GLU A 154 0.95 -14.15 -8.73
CA GLU A 154 2.07 -15.08 -8.86
C GLU A 154 3.26 -14.49 -8.09
N CYS A 155 3.90 -15.31 -7.26
CA CYS A 155 5.20 -14.98 -6.68
C CYS A 155 6.22 -14.93 -7.83
N ALA A 156 6.32 -13.79 -8.52
CA ALA A 156 7.50 -13.47 -9.30
C ALA A 156 8.69 -13.57 -8.33
N SER A 157 9.74 -14.28 -8.75
CA SER A 157 10.92 -14.55 -7.92
C SER A 157 11.28 -13.32 -7.08
N PRO A 158 11.51 -13.47 -5.75
CA PRO A 158 11.64 -12.32 -4.86
C PRO A 158 12.82 -11.47 -5.31
N HIS A 159 12.52 -10.37 -6.00
CA HIS A 159 13.46 -9.28 -6.15
C HIS A 159 13.36 -8.49 -4.85
N VAL A 160 14.11 -8.95 -3.84
CA VAL A 160 14.28 -8.26 -2.58
C VAL A 160 14.95 -6.92 -2.87
N LEU A 161 14.16 -5.84 -2.88
CA LEU A 161 14.68 -4.50 -2.75
C LEU A 161 14.61 -4.15 -1.25
N VAL A 162 15.71 -4.39 -0.53
CA VAL A 162 15.89 -3.80 0.80
C VAL A 162 16.12 -2.31 0.58
N GLN A 163 15.13 -1.48 0.90
CA GLN A 163 15.30 -0.05 0.86
C GLN A 163 15.25 0.54 2.27
N THR A 164 16.43 0.93 2.78
CA THR A 164 16.56 1.75 3.97
C THR A 164 16.35 3.23 3.59
N GLY A 165 15.10 3.72 3.66
CA GLY A 165 14.80 5.15 3.50
C GLY A 165 13.52 5.45 2.72
N ALA A 166 12.84 6.54 3.09
CA ALA A 166 11.56 6.99 2.54
C ALA A 166 11.71 7.66 1.16
N SER A 167 11.83 6.90 0.08
CA SER A 167 11.48 7.31 -1.29
C SER A 167 11.83 6.24 -2.33
N ILE A 168 10.84 5.55 -2.91
CA ILE A 168 11.06 4.74 -4.11
C ILE A 168 11.02 5.66 -5.33
N LEU A 169 12.19 5.97 -5.88
CA LEU A 169 12.31 6.55 -7.23
C LEU A 169 12.44 5.40 -8.22
N TRP A 170 11.53 5.34 -9.20
CA TRP A 170 11.63 4.42 -10.33
C TRP A 170 12.75 4.93 -11.27
N ASP A 171 13.93 4.29 -11.26
CA ASP A 171 15.05 4.62 -12.17
C ASP A 171 15.21 3.52 -13.23
N GLU A 172 14.88 3.84 -14.48
CA GLU A 172 14.97 2.91 -15.62
C GLU A 172 16.43 2.53 -15.96
N ARG A 173 17.44 3.26 -15.45
CA ARG A 173 18.84 3.11 -15.87
C ARG A 173 19.58 1.89 -15.27
N ARG A 174 18.96 1.11 -14.39
CA ARG A 174 19.58 -0.11 -13.82
C ARG A 174 19.05 -1.43 -14.37
N TYR A 175 18.08 -1.41 -15.28
CA TYR A 175 17.53 -2.62 -15.92
C TYR A 175 18.36 -3.02 -17.16
N SER A 176 19.67 -3.19 -17.02
CA SER A 176 20.44 -3.91 -18.05
C SER A 176 21.53 -4.80 -17.45
N SER A 177 21.40 -6.09 -17.75
CA SER A 177 22.38 -7.16 -17.56
C SER A 177 22.81 -7.51 -16.13
N GLN A 178 22.23 -8.59 -15.60
CA GLN A 178 23.00 -9.78 -15.19
C GLN A 178 22.04 -10.94 -14.88
N GLN A 179 21.62 -11.66 -15.93
CA GLN A 179 21.24 -13.06 -15.76
C GLN A 179 22.52 -13.89 -15.70
N ARG A 180 22.96 -14.26 -14.49
CA ARG A 180 23.78 -15.46 -14.27
C ARG A 180 23.16 -16.22 -13.12
N GLY A 181 22.62 -17.38 -13.48
CA GLY A 181 21.80 -18.19 -12.60
C GLY A 181 22.57 -18.87 -11.48
N THR A 182 21.81 -19.18 -10.44
CA THR A 182 22.02 -20.34 -9.56
C THR A 182 20.64 -20.94 -9.30
N ARG A 183 20.42 -22.17 -9.75
CA ARG A 183 19.26 -22.99 -9.39
C ARG A 183 19.26 -23.20 -7.88
N MET A 184 18.13 -22.96 -7.23
CA MET A 184 17.81 -23.57 -5.94
C MET A 184 16.53 -24.38 -6.09
N ASN A 185 16.57 -25.57 -5.50
CA ASN A 185 15.60 -26.65 -5.62
C ASN A 185 14.20 -26.26 -5.10
N GLY A 186 13.20 -26.86 -5.72
CA GLY A 186 11.80 -26.50 -5.55
C GLY A 186 11.16 -26.98 -4.26
N GLN A 187 10.06 -26.33 -3.92
CA GLN A 187 8.92 -26.91 -3.23
C GLN A 187 7.68 -26.14 -3.68
N TYR A 188 6.78 -26.85 -4.35
CA TYR A 188 5.48 -26.38 -4.82
C TYR A 188 4.56 -26.17 -3.61
N CYS A 189 3.91 -25.01 -3.49
CA CYS A 189 2.73 -24.86 -2.65
C CYS A 189 1.49 -25.06 -3.53
N ASN A 190 0.70 -26.08 -3.20
CA ASN A 190 -0.54 -26.44 -3.87
C ASN A 190 -1.71 -25.54 -3.44
N ALA A 191 -2.53 -25.20 -4.45
CA ALA A 191 -3.97 -24.88 -4.48
C ALA A 191 -4.57 -23.95 -3.41
#